data_AF-A0A2X2T1Z3-F1
#
_entry.id   AF-A0A2X2T1Z3-F1
#
_cell.length_a   1.000
_cell.length_b   1.000
_cell.length_c   1.000
_cell.angle_alpha   90.00
_cell.angle_beta   90.00
_cell.angle_gamma   90.00
#
_symmetry.space_group_name_H-M   'P 1'
#
loop_
_entity.id
_entity.type
_entity.pdbx_description
1 polymer ?
#
loop_
_entity_poly.entity_id
_entity_poly.type
_entity_poly.pdbx_seq_one_letter_code
_entity_poly.pdbx_strand_id
1 'polypeptide(L)'
;MNPWAGFYFLQSLLINFALGYAFSLIYAIAFSCVLMLLWRTAPRAQKALLGLCSLVAAMYFPFGQAYGSPNFNTLLALHSTNFEESTEIMTIFPWYSYVVSLFILALGVMALRRKREEKTSLGSFR
;
A
#
# COMPACT_ATOMS: atom_id res chain seq x y z
N MET A 1 -21.86 -8.49 5.79
CA MET A 1 -20.82 -7.44 5.86
C MET A 1 -20.21 -7.26 4.47
N ASN A 2 -19.95 -6.02 4.04
CA ASN A 2 -19.42 -5.75 2.69
C ASN A 2 -17.97 -6.31 2.60
N PRO A 3 -17.69 -7.36 1.78
CA PRO A 3 -16.37 -8.03 1.74
C PRO A 3 -15.21 -7.07 1.47
N TRP A 4 -15.51 -5.99 0.77
CA TRP A 4 -14.57 -4.93 0.40
C TRP A 4 -14.07 -4.10 1.58
N ALA A 5 -14.85 -3.96 2.65
CA ALA A 5 -14.40 -3.23 3.84
C ALA A 5 -13.24 -3.96 4.53
N GLY A 6 -13.33 -5.30 4.62
CA GLY A 6 -12.24 -6.14 5.13
C GLY A 6 -11.00 -6.05 4.24
N PHE A 7 -11.18 -6.02 2.91
CA PHE A 7 -10.08 -5.86 1.98
C PHE A 7 -9.35 -4.51 2.16
N TYR A 8 -10.08 -3.40 2.29
CA TYR A 8 -9.47 -2.09 2.53
C TYR A 8 -8.77 -2.02 3.89
N PHE A 9 -9.36 -2.63 4.93
CA PHE A 9 -8.73 -2.70 6.24
C PHE A 9 -7.42 -3.51 6.21
N LEU A 10 -7.43 -4.69 5.58
CA LEU A 10 -6.24 -5.52 5.41
C LEU A 10 -5.16 -4.78 4.62
N GLN A 11 -5.53 -4.09 3.53
CA GLN A 11 -4.61 -3.30 2.73
C GLN A 11 -4.02 -2.14 3.54
N SER A 12 -4.84 -1.42 4.32
CA SER A 12 -4.37 -0.36 5.23
C SER A 12 -3.37 -0.88 6.25
N LEU A 13 -3.64 -2.06 6.82
CA LEU A 13 -2.77 -2.70 7.81
C LEU A 13 -1.43 -3.09 7.19
N LEU A 14 -1.44 -3.70 6.00
CA LEU A 14 -0.24 -4.08 5.25
C LEU A 14 0.61 -2.86 4.88
N ILE A 15 0.00 -1.76 4.44
CA ILE A 15 0.71 -0.52 4.10
C ILE A 15 1.39 0.08 5.35
N ASN A 16 0.68 0.14 6.48
CA ASN A 16 1.25 0.66 7.72
C ASN A 16 2.40 -0.21 8.23
N PHE A 17 2.24 -1.53 8.16
CA PHE A 17 3.28 -2.49 8.53
C PHE A 17 4.52 -2.37 7.62
N ALA A 18 4.31 -2.22 6.32
CA ALA A 18 5.38 -2.10 5.34
C ALA A 18 6.25 -0.86 5.50
N LEU A 19 5.67 0.22 6.01
CA LEU A 19 6.37 1.47 6.29
C LEU A 19 7.18 1.45 7.58
N GLY A 20 7.23 0.32 8.29
CA GLY A 20 8.04 0.16 9.50
C GLY A 20 7.53 0.93 10.72
N TYR A 21 6.29 1.46 10.67
CA TYR A 21 5.65 2.07 11.83
C TYR A 21 5.25 1.00 12.85
N ALA A 22 5.32 1.34 14.13
CA ALA A 22 4.83 0.47 15.20
C ALA A 22 3.39 0.04 14.91
N PHE A 23 3.11 -1.27 15.06
CA PHE A 23 1.80 -1.83 14.77
C PHE A 23 0.74 -1.12 15.61
N SER A 24 -0.06 -0.26 14.96
CA SER A 24 -1.14 0.48 15.59
C SER A 24 -2.40 0.35 14.77
N LEU A 25 -3.37 -0.34 15.35
CA LEU A 25 -4.68 -0.59 14.76
C LEU A 25 -5.42 0.71 14.46
N ILE A 26 -5.17 1.78 15.23
CA ILE A 26 -5.79 3.09 15.04
C ILE A 26 -5.43 3.68 13.68
N TYR A 27 -4.16 3.61 13.26
CA TYR A 27 -3.75 4.12 11.95
C TYR A 27 -4.35 3.29 10.80
N ALA A 28 -4.42 1.96 10.96
CA ALA A 28 -5.06 1.09 9.98
C ALA A 28 -6.57 1.40 9.85
N ILE A 29 -7.27 1.60 10.97
CA ILE A 29 -8.69 1.98 11.01
C ILE A 29 -8.88 3.36 10.38
N ALA A 30 -8.10 4.37 10.79
CA ALA A 30 -8.19 5.73 10.26
C ALA A 30 -7.99 5.76 8.74
N PHE A 31 -6.93 5.11 8.24
CA PHE A 31 -6.65 5.05 6.81
C PHE A 31 -7.74 4.26 6.05
N SER A 32 -8.26 3.18 6.62
CA SER A 32 -9.40 2.45 6.04
C SER A 32 -10.67 3.31 5.95
N CYS A 33 -10.94 4.15 6.95
CA CYS A 33 -12.06 5.08 6.96
C CYS A 33 -11.92 6.13 5.87
N VAL A 34 -10.72 6.71 5.72
CA VAL A 34 -10.41 7.65 4.63
C VAL A 34 -10.63 6.99 3.26
N LEU A 35 -10.16 5.76 3.05
CA LEU A 35 -10.37 5.04 1.80
C LEU A 35 -11.86 4.77 1.52
N MET A 36 -12.64 4.40 2.55
CA MET A 36 -14.09 4.20 2.43
C MET A 36 -14.82 5.50 2.07
N LEU A 37 -14.41 6.62 2.67
CA LEU A 37 -14.98 7.94 2.39
C LEU A 37 -14.62 8.40 0.97
N LEU A 38 -13.37 8.17 0.56
CA LEU A 38 -12.86 8.49 -0.78
C LEU A 38 -13.52 7.65 -1.87
N TRP A 39 -13.94 6.41 -1.58
CA TRP A 39 -14.75 5.61 -2.50
C TRP A 39 -16.09 6.28 -2.84
N ARG A 40 -16.73 6.91 -1.83
CA ARG A 40 -18.03 7.57 -2.00
C ARG A 40 -17.91 8.86 -2.80
N THR A 41 -16.85 9.63 -2.61
CA THR A 41 -16.66 10.93 -3.28
C THR A 41 -15.97 10.79 -4.64
N ALA A 42 -14.84 10.08 -4.70
CA ALA A 42 -13.95 10.03 -5.86
C ALA A 42 -13.30 8.63 -6.02
N PRO A 43 -14.02 7.64 -6.60
CA PRO A 43 -13.53 6.27 -6.70
C PRO A 43 -12.29 6.12 -7.59
N ARG A 44 -12.05 7.04 -8.54
CA ARG A 44 -10.80 7.07 -9.33
C ARG A 44 -9.60 7.51 -8.48
N ALA A 45 -9.79 8.55 -7.65
CA ALA A 45 -8.74 9.05 -6.76
C ALA A 45 -8.38 8.00 -5.70
N GLN A 46 -9.36 7.29 -5.15
CA GLN A 46 -9.07 6.19 -4.23
C GLN A 46 -8.22 5.10 -4.88
N LYS A 47 -8.55 4.69 -6.11
CA LYS A 47 -7.74 3.70 -6.84
C LYS A 47 -6.31 4.22 -7.04
N ALA A 48 -6.15 5.45 -7.53
CA ALA A 48 -4.83 6.04 -7.72
C ALA A 48 -4.02 6.09 -6.41
N LEU A 49 -4.63 6.57 -5.33
CA LEU A 49 -4.00 6.65 -4.02
C LEU A 49 -3.64 5.26 -3.47
N LEU A 50 -4.56 4.30 -3.56
CA LEU A 50 -4.32 2.93 -3.09
C LEU A 50 -3.21 2.25 -3.89
N GLY A 51 -3.20 2.44 -5.21
CA GLY A 51 -2.15 1.93 -6.09
C GLY A 51 -0.79 2.52 -5.74
N LEU A 52 -0.72 3.85 -5.62
CA LEU A 52 0.50 4.55 -5.24
C LEU A 52 1.00 4.10 -3.86
N CYS A 53 0.13 4.07 -2.84
CA CYS A 53 0.50 3.61 -1.50
C CYS A 53 0.95 2.15 -1.49
N SER A 54 0.30 1.26 -2.26
CA SER A 54 0.71 -0.14 -2.37
C SER A 54 2.06 -0.32 -3.05
N LEU A 55 2.35 0.51 -4.06
CA LEU A 55 3.61 0.48 -4.79
C LEU A 55 4.75 1.00 -3.91
N VAL A 56 4.54 2.13 -3.24
CA VAL A 56 5.51 2.67 -2.27
C VAL A 56 5.76 1.68 -1.14
N ALA A 57 4.70 1.08 -0.58
CA ALA A 57 4.82 0.06 0.46
C ALA A 57 5.62 -1.16 -0.01
N ALA A 58 5.36 -1.67 -1.21
CA ALA A 58 6.09 -2.82 -1.76
C ALA A 58 7.57 -2.50 -2.02
N MET A 59 7.87 -1.32 -2.56
CA MET A 59 9.26 -0.89 -2.79
C MET A 59 10.02 -0.65 -1.48
N TYR A 60 9.33 -0.12 -0.47
CA TYR A 60 9.94 0.23 0.80
C TYR A 60 10.07 -0.94 1.77
N PHE A 61 9.21 -1.96 1.70
CA PHE A 61 9.21 -3.10 2.63
C PHE A 61 10.60 -3.73 2.89
N PRO A 62 11.43 -4.08 1.88
CA PRO A 62 12.74 -4.69 2.13
C PRO A 62 13.69 -3.72 2.83
N PHE A 63 13.63 -2.43 2.49
CA PHE A 63 14.40 -1.38 3.16
C PHE A 63 13.90 -1.10 4.57
N GLY A 64 12.59 -1.15 4.81
CA GLY A 64 11.98 -0.93 6.12
C GLY A 64 12.38 -1.99 7.15
N GLN A 65 12.72 -3.20 6.71
CA GLN A 65 13.26 -4.24 7.60
C GLN A 65 14.68 -3.92 8.10
N ALA A 66 15.49 -3.23 7.29
CA ALA A 66 16.88 -2.91 7.65
C ALA A 66 17.04 -1.52 8.28
N TYR A 67 16.26 -0.54 7.80
CA TYR A 67 16.39 0.87 8.18
C TYR A 67 15.22 1.39 9.04
N GLY A 68 14.19 0.58 9.28
CA GLY A 68 13.03 0.96 10.09
C GLY A 68 12.11 1.94 9.37
N SER A 69 11.44 2.81 10.12
CA SER A 69 10.55 3.84 9.57
C SER A 69 11.33 4.93 8.80
N PRO A 70 10.76 5.49 7.72
CA PRO A 70 11.46 6.46 6.88
C PRO A 70 11.79 7.73 7.68
N ASN A 71 13.08 8.09 7.71
CA ASN A 71 13.59 9.29 8.39
C ASN A 71 14.62 10.04 7.51
N PHE A 72 15.08 11.21 7.97
CA PHE A 72 16.07 12.02 7.24
C PHE A 72 17.38 11.28 6.96
N ASN A 73 17.85 10.45 7.88
CA ASN A 73 19.07 9.65 7.69
C ASN A 73 18.88 8.59 6.58
N THR A 74 17.69 7.98 6.48
CA THR A 74 17.36 7.05 5.39
C THR A 74 17.37 7.76 4.03
N LEU A 75 16.87 9.00 3.97
CA LEU A 75 16.87 9.79 2.73
C LEU A 75 18.27 10.24 2.32
N LEU A 76 19.10 10.65 3.28
CA LEU A 76 20.49 11.01 3.02
C LEU A 76 21.33 9.79 2.59
N ALA A 77 21.10 8.64 3.23
CA ALA A 77 21.72 7.38 2.82
C ALA A 77 21.35 7.08 1.37
N LEU A 78 20.06 7.06 1.02
CA LEU A 78 19.57 6.87 -0.36
C LEU A 78 20.19 7.84 -1.37
N HIS A 79 20.33 9.12 -1.00
CA HIS A 79 20.94 10.12 -1.88
C HIS A 79 22.46 9.94 -2.03
N SER A 80 23.12 9.36 -1.04
CA SER A 80 24.57 9.13 -1.01
C SER A 80 24.98 7.74 -1.51
N THR A 81 24.04 6.84 -1.78
CA THR A 81 24.35 5.46 -2.18
C THR A 81 24.64 5.41 -3.68
N ASN A 82 25.73 4.74 -4.07
CA ASN A 82 26.07 4.49 -5.47
C ASN A 82 25.32 3.25 -6.02
N PHE A 83 25.29 3.06 -7.34
CA PHE A 83 24.66 1.91 -7.98
C PHE A 83 25.29 0.57 -7.59
N GLU A 84 26.62 0.49 -7.47
CA GLU A 84 27.31 -0.73 -7.01
C GLU A 84 26.88 -1.10 -5.58
N GLU A 85 26.92 -0.14 -4.68
CA GLU A 85 26.56 -0.31 -3.27
C GLU A 85 25.07 -0.66 -3.09
N SER A 86 24.20 -0.11 -3.95
CA SER A 86 22.76 -0.44 -3.96
C SER A 86 22.51 -1.90 -4.38
N THR A 87 23.30 -2.46 -5.31
CA THR A 87 23.14 -3.85 -5.74
C THR A 87 23.60 -4.84 -4.67
N GLU A 88 24.66 -4.51 -3.95
CA GLU A 88 25.13 -5.33 -2.82
C GLU A 88 24.09 -5.33 -1.70
N ILE A 89 23.57 -4.16 -1.30
CA ILE A 89 22.50 -4.03 -0.29
C ILE A 89 21.26 -4.82 -0.69
N MET A 90 20.90 -4.84 -1.98
CA MET A 90 19.75 -5.61 -2.49
C MET A 90 19.96 -7.13 -2.43
N THR A 91 21.19 -7.63 -2.35
CA THR A 91 21.44 -9.08 -2.16
C THR A 91 21.54 -9.48 -0.69
N ILE A 92 21.78 -8.52 0.20
CA ILE A 92 21.90 -8.74 1.65
C ILE A 92 20.52 -8.88 2.29
N PHE A 93 19.48 -8.25 1.73
CA PHE A 93 18.15 -8.36 2.30
C PHE A 93 17.60 -9.79 2.23
N PRO A 94 16.90 -10.25 3.27
CA PRO A 94 16.33 -11.58 3.28
C PRO A 94 15.33 -11.78 2.13
N TRP A 95 15.40 -12.94 1.48
CA TRP A 95 14.54 -13.28 0.34
C TRP A 95 13.03 -13.19 0.66
N TYR A 96 12.64 -13.48 1.91
CA TYR A 96 11.25 -13.38 2.36
C TYR A 96 10.69 -11.96 2.28
N SER A 97 11.53 -10.93 2.43
CA SER A 97 11.10 -9.54 2.34
C SER A 97 10.63 -9.18 0.93
N TYR A 98 11.29 -9.72 -0.10
CA TYR A 98 10.88 -9.57 -1.49
C TYR A 98 9.57 -10.29 -1.80
N VAL A 99 9.36 -11.46 -1.19
CA VAL A 99 8.10 -12.21 -1.33
C VAL A 99 6.94 -11.42 -0.73
N VAL A 100 7.13 -10.81 0.45
CA VAL A 100 6.11 -9.97 1.08
C VAL A 100 5.84 -8.70 0.26
N SER A 101 6.87 -8.06 -0.30
CA SER A 101 6.69 -6.94 -1.26
C SER A 101 5.83 -7.32 -2.44
N LEU A 102 6.11 -8.46 -3.09
CA LEU A 102 5.33 -8.96 -4.21
C LEU A 102 3.88 -9.26 -3.80
N PHE A 103 3.67 -9.79 -2.59
CA PHE A 103 2.35 -10.05 -2.05
C PHE A 103 1.54 -8.76 -1.82
N ILE A 104 2.15 -7.73 -1.22
CA ILE A 104 1.53 -6.40 -1.02
C ILE A 104 1.16 -5.77 -2.36
N LEU A 105 2.04 -5.89 -3.36
CA LEU A 105 1.83 -5.35 -4.70
C LEU A 105 0.72 -6.11 -5.43
N ALA A 106 0.70 -7.44 -5.35
CA ALA A 106 -0.36 -8.26 -5.92
C ALA A 106 -1.74 -7.92 -5.33
N LEU A 107 -1.83 -7.75 -4.01
CA LEU A 107 -3.05 -7.28 -3.34
C LEU A 107 -3.44 -5.86 -3.79
N GLY A 108 -2.49 -4.94 -3.91
CA GLY A 108 -2.73 -3.61 -4.46
C GLY A 108 -3.32 -3.66 -5.87
N VAL A 109 -2.74 -4.45 -6.77
CA VAL A 109 -3.23 -4.62 -8.14
C VAL A 109 -4.61 -5.28 -8.18
N MET A 110 -4.87 -6.29 -7.34
CA MET A 110 -6.19 -6.90 -7.20
C MET A 110 -7.23 -5.87 -6.72
N ALA A 111 -6.86 -4.98 -5.80
CA ALA A 111 -7.70 -3.88 -5.33
C ALA A 111 -8.09 -2.91 -6.46
N LEU A 112 -7.12 -2.58 -7.34
CA LEU A 112 -7.31 -1.69 -8.48
C LEU A 112 -8.26 -2.27 -9.54
N ARG A 113 -8.19 -3.59 -9.73
CA ARG A 113 -9.03 -4.35 -10.67
C ARG A 113 -10.51 -4.40 -10.28
N ARG A 114 -10.88 -3.95 -9.07
CA ARG A 114 -12.28 -3.82 -8.66
C ARG A 114 -13.09 -3.01 -9.69
N LYS A 115 -13.99 -3.65 -10.44
CA LYS A 115 -14.94 -2.93 -11.31
C LYS A 115 -15.88 -2.11 -10.43
N ARG A 116 -16.16 -0.87 -10.84
CA ARG A 116 -17.22 -0.07 -10.21
C ARG A 116 -18.50 -0.83 -10.53
N GLU A 117 -19.26 -1.24 -9.51
CA GLU A 117 -20.64 -1.65 -9.76
C GLU A 117 -21.28 -0.48 -10.49
N GLU A 118 -21.62 -0.69 -11.76
CA GLU A 118 -22.50 0.24 -12.46
C GLU A 118 -23.75 0.30 -11.60
N LYS A 119 -24.05 1.49 -11.06
CA LYS A 119 -25.41 1.76 -10.63
C LYS A 119 -26.23 1.59 -11.89
N THR A 120 -26.87 0.43 -12.05
CA THR A 120 -27.97 0.27 -12.98
C THR A 120 -28.89 1.44 -12.70
N SER A 121 -28.91 2.41 -13.61
CA SER A 121 -29.87 3.49 -13.59
C SER A 121 -31.23 2.86 -13.89
N LEU A 122 -31.85 2.29 -12.86
CA LEU A 122 -33.24 1.86 -12.89
C LEU A 122 -34.09 3.12 -12.79
N GLY A 123 -34.11 3.86 -13.89
CA GLY A 123 -34.73 5.17 -14.04
C GLY A 123 -35.03 5.42 -15.50
N SER A 124 -35.70 4.48 -16.16
CA SER A 124 -36.46 4.68 -17.39
C SER A 124 -37.30 3.43 -17.65
N PHE A 125 -38.53 3.63 -18.14
CA PHE A 125 -39.69 2.72 -18.18
C PHE A 125 -40.54 2.78 -16.90
N ARG A 126 -41.33 3.84 -16.69
CA ARG A 126 -42.55 4.27 -17.42
C ARG A 126 -43.77 3.47 -16.98
#